data_AF-A0A0R3PMF1-F1
#
_entry.id   AF-A0A0R3PMF1-F1
#
_cell.length_a   1.000
_cell.length_b   1.000
_cell.length_c   1.000
_cell.angle_alpha   90.00
_cell.angle_beta   90.00
_cell.angle_gamma   90.00
#
_symmetry.space_group_name_H-M   'P 1'
#
loop_
_entity.id
_entity.type
_entity.pdbx_description
1 polymer ?
#
loop_
_entity_poly.entity_id
_entity_poly.type
_entity_poly.pdbx_seq_one_letter_code
_entity_poly.pdbx_strand_id
1 'polypeptide(L)'
;MLAGKMLFILVREIVLVIFFAIEYCVRLWAAGCRSKYRGFWGRLRFARKPITFIDLCVVVASITIILFGSEGQVFAASAIRGVRFLQILRMLHVDRQGGTWRLLGSVIFIHRQELITTLYIGFLGLIFSSYFVYLAEKDHITPDGKQVFTTYADALWWGVITMTTIGYGDVVPQTWLGRIIASCFSIFAISFFALPAGILGSGFALKVQQKQRQKHFNRQIPAAATLIQCLWRCHAADKNIAATWFIFSDFFLNYSCSSIY
;
A
#
# COMPACT_ATOMS: atom_id res chain seq x y z
N MET A 1 5.05 -19.08 36.78
CA MET A 1 4.12 -18.81 35.65
C MET A 1 4.77 -17.97 34.53
N LEU A 2 5.53 -16.91 34.84
CA LEU A 2 6.20 -16.04 33.85
C LEU A 2 7.30 -16.75 33.02
N ALA A 3 8.16 -17.56 33.66
CA ALA A 3 9.23 -18.28 32.99
C ALA A 3 8.72 -19.30 31.93
N GLY A 4 7.64 -20.03 32.23
CA GLY A 4 7.02 -20.96 31.28
C GLY A 4 6.41 -20.28 30.06
N LYS A 5 5.77 -19.11 30.26
CA LYS A 5 5.26 -18.28 29.14
C LYS A 5 6.40 -17.75 28.27
N MET A 6 7.53 -17.37 28.87
CA MET A 6 8.70 -16.88 28.15
C MET A 6 9.36 -17.97 27.31
N LEU A 7 9.55 -19.17 27.88
CA LEU A 7 10.08 -20.33 27.15
C LEU A 7 9.19 -20.72 25.97
N PHE A 8 7.87 -20.74 26.16
CA PHE A 8 6.92 -21.05 25.10
C PHE A 8 6.99 -20.03 23.94
N ILE A 9 7.12 -18.74 24.25
CA ILE A 9 7.26 -17.69 23.23
C ILE A 9 8.56 -17.87 22.45
N LEU A 10 9.68 -18.13 23.13
CA LEU A 10 10.99 -18.32 22.49
C LEU A 10 11.01 -19.56 21.59
N VAL A 11 10.52 -20.70 22.05
CA VAL A 11 10.45 -21.93 21.25
C VAL A 11 9.59 -21.72 20.01
N ARG A 12 8.42 -21.08 20.15
CA ARG A 12 7.56 -20.74 19.01
C ARG A 12 8.28 -19.84 18.01
N GLU A 13 8.99 -18.80 18.46
CA GLU A 13 9.71 -17.92 17.55
C GLU A 13 10.84 -18.63 16.83
N ILE A 14 11.61 -19.49 17.51
CA ILE A 14 12.68 -20.26 16.87
C ILE A 14 12.11 -21.14 15.75
N VAL A 15 11.02 -21.87 16.02
CA VAL A 15 10.35 -22.70 15.01
C VAL A 15 9.88 -21.86 13.81
N LEU A 16 9.27 -20.70 14.07
CA LEU A 16 8.78 -19.81 13.01
C LEU A 16 9.94 -19.22 12.19
N VAL A 17 11.03 -18.80 12.83
CA VAL A 17 12.21 -18.26 12.13
C VAL A 17 12.83 -19.31 11.22
N ILE A 18 12.98 -20.55 11.69
CA ILE A 18 13.47 -21.66 10.86
C ILE A 18 12.53 -21.88 9.68
N PHE A 19 11.22 -21.93 9.92
CA PHE A 19 10.22 -22.11 8.87
C PHE A 19 10.29 -21.01 7.80
N PHE A 20 10.32 -19.73 8.20
CA PHE A 20 10.40 -18.61 7.25
C PHE A 20 11.75 -18.53 6.53
N ALA A 21 12.85 -18.87 7.20
CA ALA A 21 14.15 -18.93 6.56
C ALA A 21 14.18 -20.01 5.46
N ILE A 22 13.65 -21.20 5.75
CA ILE A 22 13.51 -22.27 4.75
C ILE A 22 12.59 -21.82 3.61
N GLU A 23 11.42 -21.25 3.93
CA GLU A 23 10.48 -20.76 2.92
C GLU A 23 11.13 -19.70 2.00
N TYR A 24 11.89 -18.76 2.57
CA TYR A 24 12.62 -17.74 1.83
C TYR A 24 13.67 -18.35 0.90
N CYS A 25 14.48 -19.28 1.39
CA CYS A 25 15.51 -19.97 0.62
C CYS A 25 14.90 -20.77 -0.54
N VAL A 26 13.86 -21.57 -0.27
CA VAL A 26 13.14 -22.35 -1.29
C VAL A 26 12.54 -21.41 -2.35
N ARG A 27 11.95 -20.29 -1.94
CA ARG A 27 11.38 -19.29 -2.86
C ARG A 27 12.43 -18.61 -3.72
N LEU A 28 13.57 -18.24 -3.15
CA LEU A 28 14.69 -17.62 -3.89
C LEU A 28 15.29 -18.60 -4.91
N TRP A 29 15.37 -19.89 -4.57
CA TRP A 29 15.80 -20.94 -5.48
C TRP A 29 14.79 -21.17 -6.61
N ALA A 30 13.51 -21.36 -6.27
CA ALA A 30 12.41 -21.57 -7.21
C ALA A 30 12.16 -20.36 -8.14
N ALA A 31 12.54 -19.14 -7.74
CA ALA A 31 12.45 -17.95 -8.60
C ALA A 31 13.23 -18.12 -9.93
N GLY A 32 14.22 -19.01 -9.96
CA GLY A 32 15.00 -19.33 -11.16
C GLY A 32 14.19 -19.95 -12.31
N CYS A 33 12.98 -20.46 -12.06
CA CYS A 33 12.09 -20.97 -13.12
C CYS A 33 11.63 -19.88 -14.10
N ARG A 34 11.66 -18.60 -13.70
CA ARG A 34 11.29 -17.47 -14.58
C ARG A 34 12.54 -16.97 -15.30
N SER A 35 12.47 -16.88 -16.64
CA SER A 35 13.58 -16.36 -17.48
C SER A 35 14.14 -15.01 -16.98
N LYS A 36 13.27 -14.13 -16.46
CA LYS A 36 13.64 -12.82 -15.86
C LYS A 36 14.60 -12.90 -14.65
N TYR A 37 14.60 -14.00 -13.90
CA TYR A 37 15.40 -14.17 -12.68
C TYR A 37 16.45 -15.29 -12.80
N ARG A 38 16.83 -15.66 -14.03
CA ARG A 38 17.88 -16.66 -14.27
C ARG A 38 19.26 -16.11 -13.90
N GLY A 39 20.11 -16.97 -13.33
CA GLY A 39 21.47 -16.62 -12.91
C GLY A 39 21.54 -15.84 -11.58
N PHE A 40 22.76 -15.53 -11.15
CA PHE A 40 23.02 -14.84 -9.88
C PHE A 40 22.39 -13.44 -9.83
N TRP A 41 22.61 -12.64 -10.87
CA TRP A 41 22.03 -11.29 -10.99
C TRP A 41 20.50 -11.31 -11.08
N GLY A 42 19.93 -12.36 -11.68
CA GLY A 42 18.48 -12.56 -11.72
C GLY A 42 17.89 -12.83 -10.33
N ARG A 43 18.54 -13.67 -9.53
CA ARG A 43 18.15 -13.93 -8.13
C ARG A 43 18.32 -12.70 -7.24
N LEU A 44 19.40 -11.94 -7.39
CA LEU A 44 19.59 -10.67 -6.66
C LEU A 44 18.51 -9.65 -7.01
N ARG A 45 18.09 -9.58 -8.28
CA ARG A 45 16.95 -8.75 -8.71
C ARG A 45 15.63 -9.20 -8.07
N PHE A 46 15.45 -10.49 -7.82
CA PHE A 46 14.28 -11.00 -7.10
C PHE A 46 14.31 -10.64 -5.60
N ALA A 47 15.48 -10.74 -4.96
CA ALA A 47 15.66 -10.38 -3.55
C ALA A 47 15.41 -8.89 -3.26
N ARG A 48 15.72 -8.00 -4.22
CA ARG A 48 15.47 -6.55 -4.11
C ARG A 48 14.00 -6.12 -4.27
N LYS A 49 13.07 -7.05 -4.50
CA LYS A 49 11.64 -6.71 -4.51
C LYS A 49 11.18 -6.33 -3.11
N PRO A 50 10.32 -5.32 -2.93
CA PRO A 50 9.99 -4.78 -1.61
C PRO A 50 9.44 -5.84 -0.64
N ILE A 51 8.54 -6.72 -1.09
CA ILE A 51 7.96 -7.79 -0.25
C ILE A 51 9.04 -8.80 0.16
N THR A 52 9.87 -9.24 -0.80
CA THR A 52 10.98 -10.18 -0.55
C THR A 52 12.06 -9.56 0.33
N PHE A 53 12.30 -8.27 0.21
CA PHE A 53 13.24 -7.52 1.03
C PHE A 53 12.75 -7.43 2.48
N ILE A 54 11.47 -7.15 2.70
CA ILE A 54 10.86 -7.16 4.04
C ILE A 54 10.99 -8.55 4.68
N ASP A 55 10.71 -9.62 3.93
CA ASP A 55 10.85 -11.00 4.41
C ASP A 55 12.28 -11.31 4.86
N LEU A 56 13.28 -10.90 4.06
CA LEU A 56 14.70 -11.02 4.42
C LEU A 56 15.03 -10.21 5.68
N CYS A 57 14.58 -8.95 5.78
CA CYS A 57 14.79 -8.12 6.96
C CYS A 57 14.17 -8.73 8.22
N VAL A 58 12.98 -9.33 8.12
CA VAL A 58 12.32 -10.00 9.26
C VAL A 58 13.11 -11.23 9.70
N VAL A 59 13.56 -12.08 8.76
CA VAL A 59 14.37 -13.26 9.08
C VAL A 59 15.70 -12.85 9.73
N VAL A 60 16.42 -11.89 9.15
CA VAL A 60 17.69 -11.37 9.68
C VAL A 60 17.51 -10.76 11.06
N ALA A 61 16.53 -9.87 11.23
CA ALA A 61 16.25 -9.25 12.54
C ALA A 61 15.87 -10.28 13.59
N SER A 62 15.10 -11.32 13.22
CA SER A 62 14.74 -12.39 14.15
C SER A 62 15.97 -13.21 14.60
N ILE A 63 16.88 -13.52 13.67
CA ILE A 63 18.13 -14.22 13.98
C ILE A 63 19.00 -13.36 14.90
N THR A 64 19.16 -12.06 14.61
CA THR A 64 19.91 -11.13 15.45
C THR A 64 19.34 -11.09 16.88
N ILE A 65 18.03 -11.00 17.05
CA ILE A 65 17.42 -10.96 18.39
C ILE A 65 17.65 -12.28 19.16
N ILE A 66 17.60 -13.43 18.48
CA ILE A 66 17.85 -14.74 19.11
C ILE A 66 19.32 -14.86 19.54
N LEU A 67 20.27 -14.45 18.71
CA LEU A 67 21.70 -14.55 18.99
C LEU A 67 22.16 -13.59 20.10
N PHE A 68 21.77 -12.31 20.02
CA PHE A 68 22.21 -11.29 20.97
C PHE A 68 21.33 -11.18 22.22
N GLY A 69 20.12 -11.77 22.21
CA GLY A 69 19.20 -11.77 23.35
C GLY A 69 19.59 -12.72 24.49
N SER A 70 20.59 -13.58 24.28
CA SER A 70 21.00 -14.61 25.24
C SER A 70 21.99 -14.13 26.32
N GLU A 71 22.68 -13.01 26.11
CA GLU A 71 23.87 -12.61 26.90
C GLU A 71 23.58 -11.63 28.06
N GLY A 72 22.34 -11.15 28.26
CA GLY A 72 22.08 -10.20 29.36
C GLY A 72 20.63 -10.02 29.81
N GLN A 73 20.41 -9.93 31.14
CA GLN A 73 19.08 -9.75 31.75
C GLN A 73 18.37 -8.46 31.33
N VAL A 74 19.10 -7.36 31.13
CA VAL A 74 18.55 -6.08 30.61
C VAL A 74 18.20 -6.15 29.12
N PHE A 75 18.92 -6.97 28.36
CA PHE A 75 18.65 -7.21 26.94
C PHE A 75 17.44 -8.11 26.73
N ALA A 76 17.13 -9.03 27.66
CA ALA A 76 15.96 -9.88 27.58
C ALA A 76 14.64 -9.08 27.50
N ALA A 77 14.51 -7.98 28.26
CA ALA A 77 13.32 -7.13 28.22
C ALA A 77 13.19 -6.33 26.89
N SER A 78 14.32 -5.91 26.32
CA SER A 78 14.38 -5.26 25.00
C SER A 78 14.07 -6.25 23.86
N ALA A 79 14.63 -7.46 23.94
CA ALA A 79 14.38 -8.55 23.01
C ALA A 79 12.90 -8.93 22.96
N ILE A 80 12.20 -8.95 24.09
CA ILE A 80 10.74 -9.22 24.14
C ILE A 80 9.94 -8.16 23.37
N ARG A 81 10.31 -6.87 23.46
CA ARG A 81 9.66 -5.80 22.68
C ARG A 81 9.93 -5.96 21.19
N GLY A 82 11.18 -6.30 20.83
CA GLY A 82 11.58 -6.56 19.45
C GLY A 82 10.83 -7.75 18.83
N VAL A 83 10.66 -8.86 19.57
CA VAL A 83 9.90 -10.03 19.11
C VAL A 83 8.45 -9.66 18.79
N ARG A 84 7.78 -8.87 19.63
CA ARG A 84 6.39 -8.42 19.38
C ARG A 84 6.28 -7.56 18.13
N PHE A 85 7.26 -6.69 17.89
CA PHE A 85 7.30 -5.87 16.68
C PHE A 85 7.51 -6.72 15.42
N LEU A 86 8.39 -7.73 15.47
CA LEU A 86 8.63 -8.66 14.36
C LEU A 86 7.39 -9.50 14.02
N GLN A 87 6.57 -9.85 15.02
CA GLN A 87 5.30 -10.55 14.79
C GLN A 87 4.33 -9.72 13.95
N ILE A 88 4.27 -8.41 14.17
CA ILE A 88 3.43 -7.50 13.37
C ILE A 88 3.98 -7.40 11.94
N LEU A 89 5.30 -7.24 11.79
CA LEU A 89 5.94 -7.21 10.46
C LEU A 89 5.71 -8.51 9.67
N ARG A 90 5.64 -9.66 10.34
CA ARG A 90 5.34 -10.95 9.72
C ARG A 90 3.91 -11.01 9.16
N MET A 91 2.93 -10.31 9.74
CA MET A 91 1.59 -10.23 9.14
C MET A 91 1.59 -9.52 7.79
N LEU A 92 2.53 -8.59 7.56
CA LEU A 92 2.68 -7.90 6.27
C LEU A 92 3.08 -8.85 5.13
N HIS A 93 3.72 -9.99 5.44
CA HIS A 93 4.08 -11.03 4.47
C HIS A 93 2.86 -11.61 3.76
N VAL A 94 1.71 -11.69 4.44
CA VAL A 94 0.51 -12.40 3.95
C VAL A 94 0.06 -11.88 2.58
N ASP A 95 0.21 -10.59 2.28
CA ASP A 95 -0.01 -10.05 0.93
C ASP A 95 1.22 -10.22 0.01
N ARG A 96 1.51 -11.47 -0.34
CA ARG A 96 2.74 -11.87 -1.05
C ARG A 96 2.85 -11.32 -2.49
N GLN A 97 1.74 -10.98 -3.13
CA GLN A 97 1.72 -10.44 -4.50
C GLN A 97 1.66 -8.91 -4.55
N GLY A 98 1.48 -8.26 -3.39
CA GLY A 98 1.19 -6.83 -3.28
C GLY A 98 -0.07 -6.47 -4.05
N GLY A 99 -1.02 -7.42 -4.15
CA GLY A 99 -2.23 -7.25 -4.95
C GLY A 99 -3.12 -6.17 -4.34
N THR A 100 -3.24 -6.18 -3.01
CA THR A 100 -4.00 -5.21 -2.23
C THR A 100 -3.37 -3.83 -2.36
N TRP A 101 -2.06 -3.72 -2.14
CA TRP A 101 -1.32 -2.46 -2.28
C TRP A 101 -1.39 -1.87 -3.69
N ARG A 102 -1.29 -2.72 -4.72
CA ARG A 102 -1.42 -2.29 -6.12
C ARG A 102 -2.85 -1.84 -6.44
N LEU A 103 -3.85 -2.55 -5.91
CA LEU A 103 -5.25 -2.18 -6.10
C LEU A 103 -5.53 -0.82 -5.46
N LEU A 104 -5.17 -0.67 -4.17
CA LEU A 104 -5.29 0.56 -3.39
C LEU A 104 -4.54 1.72 -4.07
N GLY A 105 -3.26 1.54 -4.37
CA GLY A 105 -2.44 2.57 -5.01
C GLY A 105 -2.98 2.99 -6.37
N SER A 106 -3.57 2.06 -7.14
CA SER A 106 -4.19 2.41 -8.42
C SER A 106 -5.51 3.16 -8.25
N VAL A 107 -6.33 2.87 -7.23
CA VAL A 107 -7.54 3.67 -6.93
C VAL A 107 -7.14 5.08 -6.48
N ILE A 108 -6.19 5.19 -5.54
CA ILE A 108 -5.65 6.47 -5.08
C ILE A 108 -5.09 7.28 -6.25
N PHE A 109 -4.31 6.66 -7.14
CA PHE A 109 -3.73 7.35 -8.28
C PHE A 109 -4.80 7.89 -9.25
N ILE A 110 -5.86 7.12 -9.50
CA ILE A 110 -6.98 7.54 -10.35
C ILE A 110 -7.69 8.75 -9.73
N HIS A 111 -8.01 8.67 -8.44
CA HIS A 111 -8.76 9.70 -7.70
C HIS A 111 -7.88 10.72 -6.97
N ARG A 112 -6.60 10.86 -7.38
CA ARG A 112 -5.62 11.69 -6.65
C ARG A 112 -6.03 13.16 -6.56
N GLN A 113 -6.65 13.69 -7.61
CA GLN A 113 -7.07 15.09 -7.63
C GLN A 113 -8.19 15.34 -6.62
N GLU A 114 -9.20 14.47 -6.58
CA GLU A 114 -10.33 14.56 -5.63
C GLU A 114 -9.83 14.39 -4.18
N LEU A 115 -8.93 13.44 -3.95
CA LEU A 115 -8.34 13.20 -2.64
C LEU A 115 -7.49 14.39 -2.15
N ILE A 116 -6.63 14.94 -3.02
CA ILE A 116 -5.79 16.10 -2.68
C ILE A 116 -6.66 17.31 -2.40
N THR A 117 -7.68 17.59 -3.23
CA THR A 117 -8.58 18.73 -3.02
C THR A 117 -9.33 18.64 -1.70
N THR A 118 -9.90 17.46 -1.38
CA THR A 118 -10.65 17.26 -0.13
C THR A 118 -9.77 17.36 1.11
N LEU A 119 -8.58 16.76 1.08
CA LEU A 119 -7.59 16.89 2.16
C LEU A 119 -7.08 18.33 2.30
N TYR A 120 -6.85 19.04 1.19
CA TYR A 120 -6.41 20.43 1.21
C TYR A 120 -7.45 21.34 1.87
N ILE A 121 -8.71 21.26 1.45
CA ILE A 121 -9.80 22.06 2.03
C ILE A 121 -10.03 21.67 3.50
N GLY A 122 -10.00 20.38 3.82
CA GLY A 122 -10.13 19.88 5.19
C GLY A 122 -9.00 20.41 6.09
N PHE A 123 -7.75 20.35 5.63
CA PHE A 123 -6.60 20.85 6.39
C PHE A 123 -6.63 22.38 6.55
N LEU A 124 -7.04 23.12 5.51
CA LEU A 124 -7.24 24.56 5.60
C LEU A 124 -8.31 24.91 6.65
N GLY A 125 -9.45 24.20 6.63
CA GLY A 125 -10.50 24.31 7.64
C GLY A 125 -10.00 24.00 9.05
N LEU A 126 -9.13 22.99 9.19
CA LEU A 126 -8.50 22.61 10.46
C LEU A 126 -7.65 23.73 11.04
N ILE A 127 -6.77 24.32 10.23
CA ILE A 127 -5.89 25.41 10.66
C ILE A 127 -6.71 26.63 11.08
N PHE A 128 -7.69 27.04 10.26
CA PHE A 128 -8.55 28.19 10.58
C PHE A 128 -9.42 27.95 11.81
N SER A 129 -10.09 26.80 11.90
CA SER A 129 -10.94 26.47 13.05
C SER A 129 -10.15 26.45 14.35
N SER A 130 -8.98 25.80 14.36
CA SER A 130 -8.11 25.74 15.53
C SER A 130 -7.62 27.13 15.95
N TYR A 131 -7.30 28.00 14.97
CA TYR A 131 -6.85 29.36 15.25
C TYR A 131 -7.95 30.24 15.83
N PHE A 132 -9.16 30.20 15.25
CA PHE A 132 -10.28 30.99 15.76
C PHE A 132 -10.75 30.52 17.14
N VAL A 133 -10.79 29.20 17.39
CA VAL A 133 -11.12 28.65 18.71
C VAL A 133 -10.04 29.01 19.73
N TYR A 134 -8.76 28.93 19.36
CA TYR A 134 -7.67 29.39 20.22
C TYR A 134 -7.84 30.87 20.61
N LEU A 135 -8.11 31.74 19.64
CA LEU A 135 -8.33 33.17 19.94
C LEU A 135 -9.55 33.41 20.83
N ALA A 136 -10.60 32.60 20.70
CA ALA A 136 -11.81 32.70 21.53
C ALA A 136 -11.61 32.17 22.96
N GLU A 137 -10.71 31.20 23.15
CA GLU A 137 -10.55 30.48 24.42
C GLU A 137 -9.26 30.82 25.19
N LYS A 138 -8.26 31.47 24.57
CA LYS A 138 -6.93 31.70 25.17
C LYS A 138 -6.95 32.44 26.51
N ASP A 139 -7.92 33.33 26.72
CA ASP A 139 -8.03 34.14 27.95
C ASP A 139 -9.02 33.53 28.96
N HIS A 140 -9.65 32.40 28.62
CA HIS A 140 -10.65 31.76 29.46
C HIS A 140 -10.01 30.83 30.48
N ILE A 141 -10.29 31.07 31.76
CA ILE A 141 -9.83 30.24 32.87
C ILE A 141 -11.03 29.42 33.36
N THR A 142 -10.91 28.09 33.32
CA THR A 142 -11.94 27.17 33.81
C THR A 142 -12.11 27.35 35.33
N PRO A 143 -13.30 27.08 35.92
CA PRO A 143 -13.52 27.13 37.36
C PRO A 143 -12.49 26.37 38.22
N ASP A 144 -11.82 25.36 37.65
CA ASP A 144 -10.72 24.61 38.28
C ASP A 144 -9.36 25.36 38.30
N GLY A 145 -9.33 26.62 37.85
CA GLY A 145 -8.13 27.46 37.78
C GLY A 145 -7.15 27.10 36.66
N LYS A 146 -7.52 26.18 35.75
CA LYS A 146 -6.68 25.74 34.63
C LYS A 146 -7.13 26.38 33.32
N GLN A 147 -6.16 26.70 32.47
CA GLN A 147 -6.40 27.07 31.08
C GLN A 147 -6.37 25.81 30.22
N VAL A 148 -7.43 25.59 29.45
CA VAL A 148 -7.60 24.40 28.59
C VAL A 148 -6.85 24.56 27.27
N PHE A 149 -6.78 25.80 26.74
CA PHE A 149 -6.08 26.13 25.50
C PHE A 149 -4.85 26.98 25.81
N THR A 150 -3.76 26.36 26.27
CA THR A 150 -2.54 27.09 26.67
C THR A 150 -1.70 27.51 25.47
N THR A 151 -1.67 26.68 24.44
CA THR A 151 -0.91 26.91 23.21
C THR A 151 -1.77 26.67 21.98
N TYR A 152 -1.35 27.23 20.85
CA TYR A 152 -1.97 26.90 19.56
C TYR A 152 -1.91 25.40 19.24
N ALA A 153 -0.90 24.68 19.75
CA ALA A 153 -0.79 23.23 19.58
C ALA A 153 -1.94 22.47 20.26
N ASP A 154 -2.42 22.94 21.42
CA ASP A 154 -3.57 22.35 22.13
C ASP A 154 -4.87 22.54 21.33
N ALA A 155 -5.03 23.72 20.72
CA ALA A 155 -6.17 23.99 19.84
C ALA A 155 -6.11 23.16 18.56
N LEU A 156 -4.91 22.92 18.02
CA LEU A 156 -4.72 22.09 16.84
C LEU A 156 -4.98 20.61 17.15
N TRP A 157 -4.57 20.11 18.33
CA TRP A 157 -4.93 18.80 18.84
C TRP A 157 -6.46 18.64 18.94
N TRP A 158 -7.14 19.61 19.57
CA TRP A 158 -8.59 19.65 19.64
C TRP A 158 -9.24 19.61 18.25
N GLY A 159 -8.73 20.41 17.31
CA GLY A 159 -9.21 20.47 15.92
C GLY A 159 -9.08 19.12 15.22
N VAL A 160 -7.93 18.44 15.33
CA VAL A 160 -7.71 17.10 14.77
C VAL A 160 -8.71 16.09 15.34
N ILE A 161 -8.85 16.03 16.67
CA ILE A 161 -9.74 15.07 17.35
C ILE A 161 -11.22 15.32 17.05
N THR A 162 -11.62 16.59 16.90
CA THR A 162 -12.99 16.98 16.59
C THR A 162 -13.33 16.71 15.13
N MET A 163 -12.48 17.11 14.18
CA MET A 163 -12.73 16.93 12.74
C MET A 163 -12.66 15.48 12.28
N THR A 164 -11.86 14.66 12.95
CA THR A 164 -11.83 13.21 12.75
C THR A 164 -12.95 12.46 13.48
N THR A 165 -13.85 13.19 14.17
CA THR A 165 -15.01 12.65 14.91
C THR A 165 -14.63 11.67 16.04
N ILE A 166 -13.40 11.76 16.56
CA ILE A 166 -12.95 10.94 17.70
C ILE A 166 -13.57 11.47 19.00
N GLY A 167 -13.43 12.78 19.25
CA GLY A 167 -14.08 13.47 20.37
C GLY A 167 -13.73 12.93 21.76
N TYR A 168 -12.44 12.86 22.13
CA TYR A 168 -12.02 12.39 23.45
C TYR A 168 -12.62 13.18 24.63
N GLY A 169 -12.86 14.48 24.45
CA GLY A 169 -13.45 15.36 25.46
C GLY A 169 -12.45 15.85 26.53
N ASP A 170 -11.16 15.64 26.31
CA ASP A 170 -10.05 16.13 27.13
C ASP A 170 -9.84 17.65 27.01
N VAL A 171 -10.06 18.19 25.81
CA VAL A 171 -9.98 19.62 25.49
C VAL A 171 -11.30 20.01 24.82
N VAL A 172 -12.02 21.02 25.35
CA VAL A 172 -13.32 21.45 24.82
C VAL A 172 -13.48 22.96 25.02
N PRO A 173 -13.97 23.72 24.00
CA PRO A 173 -14.26 25.14 24.16
C PRO A 173 -15.36 25.38 25.20
N GLN A 174 -15.08 26.28 26.14
CA GLN A 174 -16.00 26.59 27.24
C GLN A 174 -16.76 27.88 26.99
N THR A 175 -16.18 28.84 26.27
CA THR A 175 -16.84 30.10 25.94
C THR A 175 -17.96 29.87 24.92
N TRP A 176 -19.02 30.67 25.01
CA TRP A 176 -20.11 30.66 24.03
C TRP A 176 -19.60 30.94 22.61
N LEU A 177 -18.67 31.89 22.48
CA LEU A 177 -18.07 32.25 21.20
C LEU A 177 -17.26 31.07 20.61
N GLY A 178 -16.41 30.44 21.41
CA GLY A 178 -15.64 29.27 21.00
C GLY A 178 -16.55 28.11 20.59
N ARG A 179 -17.64 27.88 21.31
CA ARG A 179 -18.64 26.85 20.97
C ARG A 179 -19.37 27.13 19.65
N ILE A 180 -19.74 28.38 19.37
CA ILE A 180 -20.35 28.75 18.08
C ILE A 180 -19.35 28.52 16.94
N ILE A 181 -18.12 29.03 17.07
CA ILE A 181 -17.07 28.86 16.06
C ILE A 181 -16.80 27.38 15.82
N ALA A 182 -16.62 26.61 16.89
CA ALA A 182 -16.40 25.17 16.84
C ALA A 182 -17.54 24.44 16.13
N SER A 183 -18.80 24.76 16.47
CA SER A 183 -19.97 24.12 15.87
C SER A 183 -20.08 24.41 14.37
N CYS A 184 -19.92 25.68 13.97
CA CYS A 184 -19.95 26.09 12.57
C CYS A 184 -18.86 25.39 11.74
N PHE A 185 -17.60 25.43 12.19
CA PHE A 185 -16.49 24.81 11.46
C PHE A 185 -16.57 23.28 11.45
N SER A 186 -17.08 22.65 12.52
CA SER A 186 -17.19 21.19 12.61
C SER A 186 -18.11 20.63 11.53
N ILE A 187 -19.27 21.26 11.27
CA ILE A 187 -20.22 20.79 10.26
C ILE A 187 -19.56 20.70 8.87
N PHE A 188 -18.81 21.73 8.47
CA PHE A 188 -18.14 21.75 7.19
C PHE A 188 -16.91 20.83 7.17
N ALA A 189 -16.05 20.91 8.18
CA ALA A 189 -14.77 20.20 8.19
C ALA A 189 -14.95 18.67 8.28
N ILE A 190 -15.89 18.18 9.10
CA ILE A 190 -16.19 16.74 9.20
C ILE A 190 -16.60 16.19 7.83
N SER A 191 -17.39 16.94 7.07
CA SER A 191 -17.80 16.54 5.71
C SER A 191 -16.59 16.33 4.80
N PHE A 192 -15.61 17.24 4.82
CA PHE A 192 -14.39 17.11 4.00
C PHE A 192 -13.46 15.96 4.44
N PHE A 193 -13.34 15.71 5.75
CA PHE A 193 -12.56 14.58 6.27
C PHE A 193 -13.20 13.22 6.01
N ALA A 194 -14.54 13.16 5.84
CA ALA A 194 -15.26 11.94 5.48
C ALA A 194 -15.16 11.58 3.98
N LEU A 195 -14.99 12.57 3.09
CA LEU A 195 -14.96 12.36 1.64
C LEU A 195 -13.87 11.38 1.14
N PRO A 196 -12.62 11.40 1.65
CA PRO A 196 -11.60 10.41 1.30
C PRO A 196 -12.07 8.96 1.40
N ALA A 197 -12.81 8.61 2.46
CA ALA A 197 -13.34 7.26 2.64
C ALA A 197 -14.42 6.93 1.58
N GLY A 198 -15.31 7.89 1.27
CA GLY A 198 -16.33 7.75 0.24
C GLY A 198 -15.78 7.62 -1.17
N ILE A 199 -14.79 8.43 -1.53
CA ILE A 199 -14.10 8.40 -2.84
C ILE A 199 -13.39 7.06 -3.03
N LEU A 200 -12.64 6.59 -2.02
CA LEU A 200 -11.98 5.30 -2.08
C LEU A 200 -13.00 4.15 -2.17
N GLY A 201 -14.06 4.19 -1.36
CA GLY A 201 -15.12 3.17 -1.37
C GLY A 201 -15.80 3.03 -2.74
N SER A 202 -16.20 4.15 -3.34
CA SER A 202 -16.80 4.15 -4.68
C SER A 202 -15.80 3.73 -5.77
N GLY A 203 -14.54 4.16 -5.67
CA GLY A 203 -13.46 3.77 -6.58
C GLY A 203 -13.18 2.26 -6.56
N PHE A 204 -13.21 1.64 -5.37
CA PHE A 204 -13.10 0.18 -5.25
C PHE A 204 -14.31 -0.54 -5.86
N ALA A 205 -15.53 -0.08 -5.57
CA ALA A 205 -16.75 -0.67 -6.11
C ALA A 205 -16.76 -0.65 -7.65
N LEU A 206 -16.42 0.49 -8.26
CA LEU A 206 -16.32 0.63 -9.72
C LEU A 206 -15.27 -0.30 -10.31
N LYS A 207 -14.12 -0.44 -9.65
CA LYS A 207 -13.03 -1.30 -10.14
C LYS A 207 -13.38 -2.78 -10.06
N VAL A 208 -14.13 -3.20 -9.04
CA VAL A 208 -14.66 -4.57 -8.94
C VAL A 208 -15.68 -4.84 -10.05
N GLN A 209 -16.61 -3.90 -10.30
CA GLN A 209 -17.59 -4.01 -11.38
C GLN A 209 -16.92 -4.06 -12.77
N GLN A 210 -15.91 -3.22 -13.02
CA GLN A 210 -15.14 -3.24 -14.27
C GLN A 210 -14.43 -4.59 -14.48
N LYS A 211 -13.85 -5.17 -13.43
CA LYS A 211 -13.18 -6.47 -13.50
C LYS A 211 -14.15 -7.61 -13.83
N GLN A 212 -15.40 -7.52 -13.39
CA GLN A 212 -16.45 -8.48 -13.78
C GLN A 212 -16.80 -8.36 -15.26
N ARG A 213 -16.97 -7.13 -15.79
CA ARG A 213 -17.20 -6.92 -17.24
C ARG A 213 -16.04 -7.39 -18.10
N GLN A 214 -14.81 -7.23 -17.63
CA GLN A 214 -13.61 -7.69 -18.33
C GLN A 214 -13.48 -9.21 -18.38
N LYS A 215 -14.19 -10.01 -17.56
CA LYS A 215 -14.12 -11.49 -17.66
C LYS A 215 -14.69 -12.06 -18.96
N HIS A 216 -15.44 -11.26 -19.75
CA HIS A 216 -15.95 -11.67 -21.06
C HIS A 216 -14.88 -11.62 -22.20
N PHE A 217 -13.60 -11.67 -21.86
CA PHE A 217 -12.48 -11.37 -22.78
C PHE A 217 -11.96 -12.51 -23.67
N ASN A 218 -12.85 -13.27 -24.31
CA ASN A 218 -12.42 -14.13 -25.43
C ASN A 218 -12.07 -13.32 -26.71
N ARG A 219 -12.35 -12.01 -26.75
CA ARG A 219 -12.04 -11.12 -27.91
C ARG A 219 -10.58 -10.67 -28.04
N GLN A 220 -9.73 -10.79 -27.01
CA GLN A 220 -8.31 -10.34 -27.09
C GLN A 220 -7.37 -11.38 -27.71
N ILE A 221 -7.75 -12.66 -27.70
CA ILE A 221 -6.92 -13.76 -28.21
C ILE A 221 -6.54 -13.56 -29.68
N PRO A 222 -7.48 -13.28 -30.63
CA PRO A 222 -7.11 -13.08 -32.02
C PRO A 222 -6.23 -11.84 -32.22
N ALA A 223 -6.53 -10.74 -31.53
CA ALA A 223 -5.73 -9.52 -31.64
C ALA A 223 -4.28 -9.70 -31.17
N ALA A 224 -4.06 -10.44 -30.08
CA ALA A 224 -2.72 -10.76 -29.60
C ALA A 224 -1.96 -11.66 -30.60
N ALA A 225 -2.63 -12.64 -31.21
CA ALA A 225 -2.03 -13.49 -32.23
C ALA A 225 -1.60 -12.69 -33.46
N THR A 226 -2.47 -11.79 -33.97
CA THR A 226 -2.15 -10.93 -35.12
C THR A 226 -0.95 -10.04 -34.84
N LEU A 227 -0.85 -9.45 -33.64
CA LEU A 227 0.29 -8.60 -33.27
C LEU A 227 1.61 -9.39 -33.30
N ILE A 228 1.63 -10.60 -32.74
CA ILE A 228 2.81 -11.46 -32.74
C ILE A 228 3.21 -11.84 -34.17
N GLN A 229 2.23 -12.20 -35.01
CA GLN A 229 2.46 -12.57 -36.40
C GLN A 229 3.02 -11.40 -37.22
N CYS A 230 2.47 -10.20 -37.07
CA CYS A 230 2.97 -9.00 -37.76
C CYS A 230 4.40 -8.65 -37.31
N LEU A 231 4.68 -8.66 -36.00
CA LEU A 231 6.03 -8.41 -35.47
C LEU A 231 7.04 -9.41 -36.01
N TRP A 232 6.69 -10.69 -36.08
CA TRP A 232 7.57 -11.71 -36.63
C TRP A 232 7.81 -11.49 -38.13
N ARG A 233 6.78 -11.13 -38.91
CA ARG A 233 6.92 -10.81 -40.34
C ARG A 233 7.84 -9.62 -40.58
N CYS A 234 7.73 -8.55 -39.78
CA CYS A 234 8.64 -7.40 -39.87
C CYS A 234 10.10 -7.81 -39.57
N HIS A 235 10.32 -8.60 -38.51
CA HIS A 235 11.65 -9.10 -38.16
C HIS A 235 12.23 -10.05 -39.22
N ALA A 236 11.38 -10.87 -39.84
CA ALA A 236 11.79 -11.81 -40.89
C ALA A 236 12.11 -11.11 -42.22
N ALA A 237 11.43 -9.99 -42.53
CA ALA A 237 11.73 -9.15 -43.68
C ALA A 237 13.12 -8.51 -43.57
N ASP A 238 13.50 -8.01 -42.39
CA ASP A 238 14.82 -7.43 -42.14
C ASP A 238 15.96 -8.46 -42.29
N LYS A 239 15.72 -9.71 -41.85
CA LYS A 239 16.67 -10.83 -42.04
C LYS A 239 16.59 -11.49 -43.42
N ASN A 240 15.78 -10.96 -44.32
CA ASN A 240 15.56 -11.44 -45.68
C ASN A 240 15.25 -12.95 -45.79
N ILE A 241 14.41 -13.47 -44.86
CA ILE A 241 14.04 -14.89 -44.82
C ILE A 241 13.06 -15.20 -45.97
N ALA A 242 13.51 -15.98 -46.96
CA ALA A 242 12.77 -16.30 -48.18
C ALA A 242 11.34 -16.82 -47.95
N ALA A 243 11.12 -17.62 -46.90
CA ALA A 243 9.81 -18.17 -46.55
C ALA A 243 8.70 -17.12 -46.31
N THR A 244 9.07 -15.88 -45.91
CA THR A 244 8.10 -14.79 -45.71
C THR A 244 7.66 -14.17 -47.04
N TRP A 245 8.58 -14.13 -48.01
CA TRP A 245 8.33 -13.61 -49.36
C TRP A 245 7.58 -14.60 -50.25
N PHE A 246 7.66 -15.91 -49.95
CA PHE A 246 6.91 -16.95 -50.67
C PHE A 246 5.40 -16.71 -50.69
N ILE A 247 4.84 -16.13 -49.62
CA ILE A 247 3.42 -15.76 -49.54
C ILE A 247 3.06 -14.71 -50.61
N PHE A 248 3.97 -13.78 -50.91
CA PHE A 248 3.73 -12.75 -51.92
C PHE A 248 3.90 -13.30 -53.34
N SER A 249 4.84 -14.23 -53.56
CA SER A 249 5.00 -14.87 -54.88
C SER A 249 3.82 -15.79 -55.22
N ASP A 250 3.28 -16.55 -54.26
CA ASP A 250 2.09 -17.40 -54.48
C ASP A 250 0.82 -16.58 -54.73
N PHE A 251 0.69 -15.41 -54.08
CA PHE A 251 -0.41 -14.49 -54.30
C PHE A 251 -0.39 -13.89 -55.72
N PHE A 252 0.78 -13.49 -56.21
CA PHE A 252 0.94 -12.97 -57.57
C PHE A 252 0.72 -14.05 -58.65
N LEU A 253 1.19 -15.29 -58.43
CA LEU A 253 0.97 -16.42 -59.34
C LEU A 253 -0.51 -16.80 -59.49
N ASN A 254 -1.28 -16.80 -58.39
CA ASN A 254 -2.73 -17.07 -58.46
C ASN A 254 -3.53 -15.95 -59.12
N TYR A 255 -3.15 -14.67 -58.92
CA TYR A 255 -3.83 -13.55 -59.58
C TYR A 255 -3.56 -13.49 -61.08
N SER A 256 -2.34 -13.79 -61.53
CA SER A 256 -2.03 -13.86 -62.97
C SER A 256 -2.75 -15.01 -63.67
N CYS A 257 -3.02 -16.13 -62.98
CA CYS A 257 -3.75 -17.26 -63.56
C CYS A 257 -5.27 -17.02 -63.63
N SER A 258 -5.83 -16.21 -62.73
CA SER A 258 -7.28 -15.88 -62.72
C SER A 258 -7.67 -14.75 -63.66
N SER A 259 -6.72 -14.00 -64.23
CA SER A 259 -6.98 -12.91 -65.19
C SER A 259 -6.86 -13.35 -66.66
N ILE A 260 -6.66 -14.65 -66.93
CA ILE A 260 -6.50 -15.25 -68.26
C ILE A 260 -7.78 -16.03 -68.70
N TYR A 261 -8.86 -15.97 -67.92
CA TYR A 261 -10.18 -16.52 -68.28
C TYR A 261 -11.25 -15.42 -68.26
#